data_AF-A0A8T5T3A6-F1
#
_entry.id   AF-A0A8T5T3A6-F1
#
_cell.length_a   1.000
_cell.length_b   1.000
_cell.length_c   1.000
_cell.angle_alpha   90.00
_cell.angle_beta   90.00
_cell.angle_gamma   90.00
#
_symmetry.space_group_name_H-M   'P 1'
#
loop_
_entity.id
_entity.type
_entity.pdbx_description
1 polymer ?
#
loop_
_entity_poly.entity_id
_entity_poly.type
_entity_poly.pdbx_seq_one_letter_code
_entity_poly.pdbx_strand_id
1 'polypeptide(L)'
;FREVLEYSLAHSLIKSDIHFKYLFLDGSMNMLLSPGQNQPRLASNYLLKDITRKALDKDTCVIAVSKTTTFPFIYRLADDLEQKLGSEKKWFFRVPSPVRDKFMLNILKDRPHIPPSYGVTYLFHFSSEVPILRIDLDEKWWKEKVFDKDKKIEKKNEIQMFKEIDWLARDVRYYGYFFDLAFAHNTTIVKFSERDVVADQLIDYFAENGENPKMFIHPRKRLGLM
;
A
#
# COMPACT_ATOMS: atom_id res chain seq x y z
N PHE A 1 -14.85 0.92 -5.99
CA PHE A 1 -15.56 -0.08 -5.17
C PHE A 1 -14.63 -1.06 -4.46
N ARG A 2 -13.63 -1.66 -5.12
CA ARG A 2 -12.66 -2.58 -4.47
C ARG A 2 -12.00 -1.99 -3.21
N GLU A 3 -11.35 -0.83 -3.33
CA GLU A 3 -10.70 -0.15 -2.18
C GLU A 3 -11.68 0.15 -1.03
N VAL A 4 -12.94 0.45 -1.36
CA VAL A 4 -13.98 0.71 -0.35
C VAL A 4 -14.29 -0.56 0.45
N LEU A 5 -14.32 -1.73 -0.20
CA LEU A 5 -14.49 -3.02 0.48
C LEU A 5 -13.28 -3.37 1.35
N GLU A 6 -12.07 -3.24 0.81
CA GLU A 6 -10.81 -3.47 1.55
C GLU A 6 -10.75 -2.59 2.81
N TYR A 7 -11.04 -1.30 2.67
CA TYR A 7 -11.09 -0.35 3.78
C TYR A 7 -12.24 -0.65 4.76
N SER A 8 -13.40 -1.11 4.29
CA SER A 8 -14.50 -1.50 5.18
C SER A 8 -14.15 -2.73 6.03
N LEU A 9 -13.40 -3.68 5.48
CA LEU A 9 -12.89 -4.83 6.22
C LEU A 9 -11.82 -4.41 7.23
N ALA A 10 -10.86 -3.59 6.81
CA ALA A 10 -9.85 -3.01 7.71
C ALA A 10 -10.49 -2.22 8.87
N HIS A 11 -11.52 -1.43 8.58
CA HIS A 11 -12.29 -0.69 9.57
C HIS A 11 -13.02 -1.62 10.54
N SER A 12 -13.61 -2.73 10.05
CA SER A 12 -14.23 -3.75 10.91
C SER A 12 -13.22 -4.42 11.83
N LEU A 13 -12.03 -4.72 11.32
CA LEU A 13 -10.93 -5.28 12.12
C LEU A 13 -10.48 -4.31 13.21
N ILE A 14 -10.31 -3.02 12.89
CA ILE A 14 -9.99 -1.98 13.89
C ILE A 14 -11.09 -1.86 14.94
N LYS A 15 -12.36 -2.08 14.59
CA LYS A 15 -13.46 -2.04 15.56
C LYS A 15 -13.53 -3.28 16.47
N SER A 16 -12.93 -4.39 16.07
CA SER A 16 -12.92 -5.61 16.87
C SER A 16 -12.09 -5.46 18.16
N ASP A 17 -12.20 -6.43 19.07
CA ASP A 17 -11.42 -6.47 20.30
C ASP A 17 -9.97 -6.94 20.09
N ILE A 18 -9.62 -7.33 18.86
CA ILE A 18 -8.26 -7.73 18.51
C ILE A 18 -7.38 -6.48 18.45
N HIS A 19 -6.31 -6.48 19.23
CA HIS A 19 -5.28 -5.44 19.18
C HIS A 19 -4.11 -5.89 18.31
N PHE A 20 -3.71 -5.04 17.37
CA PHE A 20 -2.56 -5.26 16.49
C PHE A 20 -1.73 -3.99 16.43
N LYS A 21 -0.41 -4.15 16.50
CA LYS A 21 0.53 -3.02 16.39
C LYS A 21 0.55 -2.43 14.96
N TYR A 22 0.43 -3.30 13.96
CA TYR A 22 0.50 -2.94 12.54
C TYR A 22 -0.71 -3.50 11.80
N LEU A 23 -1.34 -2.65 10.98
CA LEU A 23 -2.36 -3.03 10.01
C LEU A 23 -1.83 -2.78 8.61
N PHE A 24 -1.59 -3.84 7.85
CA PHE A 24 -1.05 -3.74 6.50
C PHE A 24 -2.17 -3.67 5.45
N LEU A 25 -2.00 -2.78 4.48
CA LEU A 25 -2.85 -2.60 3.30
C LEU A 25 -2.01 -2.82 2.03
N ASP A 26 -2.54 -3.53 1.03
CA ASP A 26 -1.89 -3.71 -0.27
C ASP A 26 -2.14 -2.46 -1.14
N GLY A 27 -1.13 -1.59 -1.27
CA GLY A 27 -1.22 -0.35 -2.03
C GLY A 27 -0.42 0.80 -1.43
N SER A 28 -0.98 2.01 -1.51
CA SER A 28 -0.33 3.24 -1.02
C SER A 28 -1.33 4.12 -0.27
N MET A 29 -0.86 4.95 0.67
CA MET A 29 -1.73 5.86 1.43
C MET A 29 -2.08 7.14 0.65
N ASN A 30 -2.11 7.10 -0.68
CA ASN A 30 -2.33 8.28 -1.50
C ASN A 30 -3.73 8.86 -1.26
N MET A 31 -3.79 9.99 -0.56
CA MET A 31 -5.01 10.76 -0.39
C MET A 31 -5.06 11.90 -1.41
N LEU A 32 -6.03 11.84 -2.32
CA LEU A 32 -6.32 12.96 -3.21
C LEU A 32 -7.04 14.06 -2.43
N LEU A 33 -6.34 15.16 -2.22
CA LEU A 33 -6.84 16.41 -1.62
C LEU A 33 -7.03 17.46 -2.71
N SER A 34 -8.01 18.34 -2.57
CA SER A 34 -8.05 19.55 -3.41
C SER A 34 -6.95 20.53 -2.99
N PRO A 35 -6.40 21.33 -3.93
CA PRO A 35 -5.54 22.45 -3.57
C PRO A 35 -6.22 23.33 -2.50
N GLY A 36 -5.53 23.58 -1.38
CA GLY A 36 -6.04 24.39 -0.27
C GLY A 36 -7.12 23.74 0.62
N GLN A 37 -7.51 22.48 0.38
CA GLN A 37 -8.48 21.76 1.22
C GLN A 37 -7.81 20.65 2.03
N ASN A 38 -8.24 20.50 3.29
CA ASN A 38 -7.83 19.40 4.18
C ASN A 38 -8.81 18.21 4.15
N GLN A 39 -9.75 18.22 3.20
CA GLN A 39 -10.77 17.19 3.04
C GLN A 39 -10.48 16.33 1.82
N PRO A 40 -10.63 15.00 1.92
CA PRO A 40 -10.44 14.12 0.77
C PRO A 40 -11.51 14.30 -0.31
N ARG A 41 -11.16 13.97 -1.55
CA ARG A 41 -12.09 14.02 -2.70
C ARG A 41 -12.90 12.76 -2.92
N LEU A 42 -12.34 11.60 -2.58
CA LEU A 42 -12.91 10.29 -2.88
C LEU A 42 -13.43 9.63 -1.60
N ALA A 43 -14.53 8.89 -1.72
CA ALA A 43 -15.10 8.13 -0.60
C ALA A 43 -14.09 7.16 0.03
N SER A 44 -13.25 6.49 -0.77
CA SER A 44 -12.17 5.63 -0.27
C SER A 44 -11.15 6.42 0.58
N ASN A 45 -10.87 7.68 0.24
CA ASN A 45 -9.94 8.50 1.02
C ASN A 45 -10.58 8.97 2.35
N TYR A 46 -11.90 9.17 2.41
CA TYR A 46 -12.58 9.40 3.69
C TYR A 46 -12.50 8.18 4.60
N LEU A 47 -12.70 6.98 4.05
CA LEU A 47 -12.55 5.73 4.80
C LEU A 47 -11.12 5.53 5.28
N LEU A 48 -10.12 5.73 4.42
CA LEU A 48 -8.71 5.65 4.82
C LEU A 48 -8.40 6.61 5.98
N LYS A 49 -8.91 7.84 5.94
CA LYS A 49 -8.76 8.82 7.03
C LYS A 49 -9.40 8.37 8.34
N ASP A 50 -10.60 7.78 8.26
CA ASP A 50 -11.33 7.28 9.42
C ASP A 50 -10.64 6.06 10.04
N ILE A 51 -10.15 5.15 9.20
CA ILE A 51 -9.35 3.98 9.59
C ILE A 51 -8.07 4.42 10.30
N THR A 52 -7.29 5.34 9.72
CA THR A 52 -6.05 5.82 10.35
C THR A 52 -6.32 6.51 11.67
N ARG A 53 -7.40 7.30 11.76
CA ARG A 53 -7.79 7.96 13.01
C ARG A 53 -8.15 6.95 14.11
N LYS A 54 -8.98 5.96 13.80
CA LYS A 54 -9.41 4.93 14.76
C LYS A 54 -8.29 3.98 15.15
N ALA A 55 -7.41 3.65 14.20
CA ALA A 55 -6.22 2.87 14.47
C ALA A 55 -5.30 3.60 15.46
N LEU A 56 -5.08 4.90 15.26
CA LEU A 56 -4.29 5.72 16.20
C LEU A 56 -4.86 5.68 17.62
N ASP A 57 -6.18 5.78 17.78
CA ASP A 57 -6.84 5.70 19.09
C ASP A 57 -6.67 4.32 19.77
N LYS A 58 -6.35 3.27 19.00
CA LYS A 58 -6.03 1.91 19.47
C LYS A 58 -4.54 1.60 19.51
N ASP A 59 -3.68 2.60 19.35
CA ASP A 59 -2.22 2.43 19.25
C ASP A 59 -1.76 1.51 18.10
N THR A 60 -2.52 1.49 17.02
CA THR A 60 -2.23 0.72 15.81
C THR A 60 -1.70 1.64 14.71
N CYS A 61 -0.60 1.25 14.07
CA CYS A 61 -0.13 1.91 12.85
C CYS A 61 -0.82 1.30 11.62
N VAL A 62 -1.48 2.15 10.83
CA VAL A 62 -1.91 1.77 9.47
C VAL A 62 -0.72 1.95 8.54
N ILE A 63 -0.44 0.90 7.78
CA ILE A 63 0.70 0.79 6.89
C ILE A 63 0.21 0.36 5.52
N ALA A 64 0.49 1.13 4.47
CA ALA A 64 0.29 0.68 3.09
C ALA A 64 1.62 0.21 2.50
N VAL A 65 1.62 -0.97 1.87
CA VAL A 65 2.79 -1.57 1.23
C VAL A 65 2.53 -1.70 -0.26
N SER A 66 3.39 -1.12 -1.08
CA SER A 66 3.28 -1.20 -2.53
C SER A 66 4.48 -1.91 -3.15
N LYS A 67 4.20 -2.96 -3.95
CA LYS A 67 5.19 -3.59 -4.85
C LYS A 67 5.57 -2.69 -6.01
N THR A 68 4.62 -1.89 -6.49
CA THR A 68 4.84 -0.93 -7.56
C THR A 68 5.08 0.44 -6.94
N THR A 69 6.32 0.89 -7.02
CA THR A 69 6.65 2.25 -6.64
C THR A 69 6.78 3.10 -7.88
N THR A 70 6.02 4.19 -7.96
CA THR A 70 6.24 5.23 -8.98
C THR A 70 7.42 6.12 -8.61
N PHE A 71 8.32 5.66 -7.72
CA PHE A 71 9.51 6.39 -7.34
C PHE A 71 10.56 6.30 -8.46
N PRO A 72 11.04 7.43 -9.01
CA PRO A 72 11.99 7.43 -10.12
C PRO A 72 13.33 6.78 -9.76
N PHE A 73 13.93 6.08 -10.73
CA PHE A 73 15.28 5.54 -10.62
C PHE A 73 15.49 4.56 -9.45
N ILE A 74 14.42 3.92 -8.98
CA ILE A 74 14.47 3.07 -7.80
C ILE A 74 15.46 1.91 -7.93
N TYR A 75 15.51 1.26 -9.09
CA TYR A 75 16.45 0.17 -9.36
C TYR A 75 17.90 0.64 -9.39
N ARG A 76 18.17 1.82 -9.96
CA ARG A 76 19.51 2.40 -9.94
C ARG A 76 19.97 2.75 -8.53
N LEU A 77 19.05 3.22 -7.68
CA LEU A 77 19.33 3.44 -6.26
C LEU A 77 19.60 2.11 -5.52
N ALA A 78 18.92 1.02 -5.90
CA ALA A 78 19.24 -0.33 -5.43
C ALA A 78 20.69 -0.67 -5.74
N ASP A 79 21.07 -0.57 -7.02
CA ASP A 79 22.39 -0.96 -7.52
C ASP A 79 23.49 -0.17 -6.79
N ASP A 80 23.32 1.15 -6.65
CA ASP A 80 24.26 2.02 -5.94
C ASP A 80 24.39 1.65 -4.44
N LEU A 81 23.29 1.25 -3.80
CA LEU A 81 23.29 0.80 -2.40
C LEU A 81 23.92 -0.58 -2.24
N GLU A 82 23.65 -1.51 -3.15
CA GLU A 82 24.25 -2.84 -3.15
C GLU A 82 25.77 -2.76 -3.35
N GLN A 83 26.24 -1.91 -4.27
CA GLN A 83 27.68 -1.66 -4.45
C GLN A 83 28.35 -1.12 -3.18
N LYS A 84 27.66 -0.29 -2.40
CA LYS A 84 28.19 0.31 -1.17
C LYS A 84 28.09 -0.58 0.06
N LEU A 85 26.98 -1.30 0.19
CA LEU A 85 26.65 -2.06 1.40
C LEU A 85 27.07 -3.54 1.29
N GLY A 86 27.20 -4.06 0.06
CA GLY A 86 27.32 -5.48 -0.26
C GLY A 86 25.97 -6.08 -0.66
N SER A 87 26.01 -7.14 -1.47
CA SER A 87 24.84 -7.94 -1.81
C SER A 87 24.21 -8.52 -0.54
N GLU A 88 22.87 -8.68 -0.52
CA GLU A 88 22.06 -9.23 0.59
C GLU A 88 21.88 -8.34 1.83
N LYS A 89 22.39 -7.10 1.84
CA LYS A 89 22.14 -6.21 2.99
C LYS A 89 20.73 -5.64 2.95
N LYS A 90 19.99 -5.88 4.03
CA LYS A 90 18.69 -5.24 4.28
C LYS A 90 18.88 -3.75 4.49
N TRP A 91 18.08 -2.94 3.81
CA TRP A 91 18.14 -1.50 3.95
C TRP A 91 16.76 -0.86 3.84
N PHE A 92 16.65 0.34 4.41
CA PHE A 92 15.51 1.22 4.24
C PHE A 92 15.99 2.66 4.17
N PHE A 93 15.20 3.51 3.52
CA PHE A 93 15.46 4.93 3.37
C PHE A 93 14.16 5.72 3.50
N ARG A 94 14.16 6.73 4.36
CA ARG A 94 13.02 7.64 4.53
C ARG A 94 12.98 8.64 3.39
N VAL A 95 11.87 8.70 2.66
CA VAL A 95 11.66 9.72 1.63
C VAL A 95 11.37 11.06 2.33
N PRO A 96 12.15 12.12 2.05
CA PRO A 96 11.95 13.42 2.67
C PRO A 96 10.65 14.07 2.22
N SER A 97 10.04 14.88 3.09
CA SER A 97 8.84 15.64 2.77
C SER A 97 9.04 17.14 3.00
N PRO A 98 8.44 18.02 2.17
CA PRO A 98 8.49 19.46 2.40
C PRO A 98 7.95 19.86 3.79
N VAL A 99 6.89 19.19 4.23
CA VAL A 99 6.18 19.52 5.49
C VAL A 99 7.03 19.17 6.71
N ARG A 100 7.74 18.05 6.68
CA ARG A 100 8.52 17.55 7.82
C ARG A 100 9.97 18.01 7.77
N ASP A 101 10.62 17.88 6.62
CA ASP A 101 12.07 18.04 6.48
C ASP A 101 12.45 19.38 5.85
N LYS A 102 11.47 20.21 5.45
CA LYS A 102 11.67 21.51 4.78
C LYS A 102 12.41 21.40 3.43
N PHE A 103 12.50 20.21 2.87
CA PHE A 103 13.02 19.98 1.52
C PHE A 103 12.33 18.79 0.85
N MET A 104 12.47 18.72 -0.47
CA MET A 104 11.98 17.62 -1.30
C MET A 104 13.04 17.26 -2.32
N LEU A 105 13.10 15.98 -2.69
CA LEU A 105 13.99 15.55 -3.76
C LEU A 105 13.52 16.12 -5.10
N ASN A 106 14.44 16.69 -5.89
CA ASN A 106 14.12 17.25 -7.20
C ASN A 106 13.44 16.24 -8.13
N ILE A 107 13.80 14.95 -8.01
CA ILE A 107 13.20 13.86 -8.79
C ILE A 107 11.72 13.63 -8.49
N LEU A 108 11.19 14.18 -7.39
CA LEU A 108 9.80 14.05 -6.97
C LEU A 108 8.96 15.30 -7.26
N LYS A 109 9.51 16.35 -7.90
CA LYS A 109 8.79 17.61 -8.15
C LYS A 109 7.44 17.41 -8.85
N ASP A 110 7.39 16.51 -9.82
CA ASP A 110 6.17 16.22 -10.59
C ASP A 110 5.37 15.02 -10.03
N ARG A 111 5.68 14.60 -8.79
CA ARG A 111 5.03 13.47 -8.11
C ARG A 111 4.50 13.91 -6.74
N PRO A 112 3.46 14.76 -6.70
CA PRO A 112 2.97 15.37 -5.47
C PRO A 112 2.37 14.37 -4.47
N HIS A 113 2.14 13.12 -4.88
CA HIS A 113 1.67 12.02 -4.05
C HIS A 113 2.78 11.21 -3.38
N ILE A 114 4.05 11.60 -3.54
CA ILE A 114 5.21 10.95 -2.88
C ILE A 114 6.03 12.01 -2.12
N PRO A 115 6.07 11.95 -0.78
CA PRO A 115 5.23 11.10 0.09
C PRO A 115 3.74 11.53 0.05
N PRO A 116 2.80 10.65 0.42
CA PRO A 116 1.39 11.00 0.44
C PRO A 116 1.10 12.00 1.57
N SER A 117 0.02 12.76 1.42
CA SER A 117 -0.44 13.65 2.50
C SER A 117 -0.73 12.86 3.77
N TYR A 118 -0.25 13.35 4.91
CA TYR A 118 -0.35 12.69 6.22
C TYR A 118 0.35 11.33 6.33
N GLY A 119 1.23 11.00 5.39
CA GLY A 119 2.01 9.77 5.41
C GLY A 119 3.52 10.00 5.53
N VAL A 120 4.22 9.05 6.15
CA VAL A 120 5.67 8.95 6.13
C VAL A 120 6.05 7.80 5.22
N THR A 121 6.70 8.12 4.09
CA THR A 121 7.12 7.11 3.12
C THR A 121 8.54 6.65 3.37
N TYR A 122 8.76 5.34 3.28
CA TYR A 122 10.07 4.75 3.13
C TYR A 122 10.13 3.88 1.88
N LEU A 123 11.34 3.73 1.36
CA LEU A 123 11.70 2.67 0.44
C LEU A 123 12.48 1.63 1.23
N PHE A 124 12.26 0.35 0.99
CA PHE A 124 12.95 -0.71 1.72
C PHE A 124 13.19 -1.96 0.86
N HIS A 125 14.21 -2.71 1.25
CA HIS A 125 14.63 -3.93 0.61
C HIS A 125 15.08 -4.91 1.70
N PHE A 126 14.35 -6.01 1.88
CA PHE A 126 14.63 -7.02 2.91
C PHE A 126 15.33 -8.27 2.36
N SER A 127 15.33 -8.48 1.05
CA SER A 127 15.99 -9.59 0.36
C SER A 127 16.22 -9.20 -1.09
N SER A 128 17.35 -9.64 -1.68
CA SER A 128 17.66 -9.50 -3.11
C SER A 128 16.67 -10.19 -4.04
N GLU A 129 15.86 -11.14 -3.52
CA GLU A 129 14.88 -11.89 -4.29
C GLU A 129 13.57 -11.13 -4.50
N VAL A 130 13.38 -10.00 -3.82
CA VAL A 130 12.18 -9.17 -3.95
C VAL A 130 12.52 -7.80 -4.51
N PRO A 131 11.62 -7.17 -5.31
CA PRO A 131 11.85 -5.80 -5.76
C PRO A 131 11.92 -4.85 -4.56
N ILE A 132 12.46 -3.65 -4.78
CA ILE A 132 12.36 -2.58 -3.78
C ILE A 132 10.90 -2.22 -3.58
N LEU A 133 10.49 -2.21 -2.32
CA LEU A 133 9.12 -1.93 -1.92
C LEU A 133 9.01 -0.52 -1.36
N ARG A 134 7.80 0.04 -1.49
CA ARG A 134 7.42 1.29 -0.83
C ARG A 134 6.51 0.96 0.35
N ILE A 135 6.74 1.62 1.47
CA ILE A 135 5.87 1.59 2.64
C ILE A 135 5.47 3.02 3.01
N ASP A 136 4.18 3.25 3.20
CA ASP A 136 3.62 4.50 3.71
C ASP A 136 3.02 4.23 5.09
N LEU A 137 3.42 5.02 6.09
CA LEU A 137 2.92 4.92 7.47
C LEU A 137 2.08 6.15 7.81
N ASP A 138 1.08 5.99 8.69
CA ASP A 138 0.39 7.13 9.29
C ASP A 138 1.37 8.08 10.01
N GLU A 139 1.37 9.35 9.62
CA GLU A 139 2.34 10.33 10.12
C GLU A 139 2.16 10.63 11.61
N LYS A 140 0.94 10.60 12.13
CA LYS A 140 0.69 10.88 13.56
C LYS A 140 1.24 9.76 14.43
N TRP A 141 0.91 8.52 14.10
CA TRP A 141 1.47 7.36 14.79
C TRP A 141 3.00 7.37 14.72
N TRP A 142 3.56 7.64 13.53
CA TRP A 142 5.02 7.71 13.36
C TRP A 142 5.66 8.80 14.24
N LYS A 143 5.02 9.98 14.35
CA LYS A 143 5.48 11.05 15.23
C LYS A 143 5.41 10.68 16.71
N GLU A 144 4.42 9.89 17.12
CA GLU A 144 4.27 9.47 18.51
C GLU A 144 5.23 8.36 18.92
N LYS A 145 5.61 7.47 17.98
CA LYS A 145 6.35 6.24 18.28
C LYS A 145 7.77 6.19 17.77
N VAL A 146 8.08 6.95 16.72
CA VAL A 146 9.37 6.84 16.01
C VAL A 146 10.16 8.14 16.09
N PHE A 147 9.50 9.27 15.84
CA PHE A 147 10.14 10.58 15.86
C PHE A 147 10.78 10.89 17.20
N ASP A 148 11.98 11.48 17.15
CA ASP A 148 12.63 12.06 18.31
C ASP A 148 13.40 13.32 17.88
N LYS A 149 13.56 14.28 18.81
CA LYS A 149 14.40 15.45 18.57
C LYS A 149 15.87 15.06 18.44
N ASP A 150 16.31 14.02 19.16
CA ASP A 150 17.62 13.41 18.99
C ASP A 150 17.61 12.42 17.81
N LYS A 151 18.38 12.75 16.77
CA LYS A 151 18.51 11.92 15.57
C LYS A 151 19.11 10.55 15.81
N LYS A 152 19.87 10.34 16.89
CA LYS A 152 20.36 9.00 17.26
C LYS A 152 19.22 8.13 17.79
N ILE A 153 18.30 8.72 18.57
CA ILE A 153 17.14 8.03 19.12
C ILE A 153 16.13 7.74 17.99
N GLU A 154 15.81 8.72 17.16
CA GLU A 154 14.93 8.55 15.98
C GLU A 154 15.43 7.41 15.09
N LYS A 155 16.74 7.40 14.76
CA LYS A 155 17.35 6.32 13.96
C LYS A 155 17.23 4.95 14.64
N LYS A 156 17.42 4.87 15.95
CA LYS A 156 17.25 3.61 16.71
C LYS A 156 15.80 3.13 16.65
N ASN A 157 14.84 4.03 16.78
CA ASN A 157 13.41 3.72 16.70
C ASN A 157 13.01 3.25 15.29
N GLU A 158 13.51 3.91 14.24
CA GLU A 158 13.30 3.49 12.85
C GLU A 158 13.85 2.09 12.60
N ILE A 159 15.09 1.81 13.04
CA ILE A 159 15.70 0.49 12.92
C ILE A 159 14.87 -0.56 13.68
N GLN A 160 14.39 -0.24 14.88
CA GLN A 160 13.56 -1.15 15.67
C GLN A 160 12.24 -1.45 14.97
N MET A 161 11.55 -0.43 14.47
CA MET A 161 10.33 -0.59 13.67
C MET A 161 10.56 -1.48 12.45
N PHE A 162 11.62 -1.22 11.66
CA PHE A 162 11.94 -2.03 10.49
C PHE A 162 12.39 -3.45 10.83
N LYS A 163 13.00 -3.71 11.99
CA LYS A 163 13.28 -5.08 12.46
C LYS A 163 11.99 -5.85 12.74
N GLU A 164 11.00 -5.20 13.35
CA GLU A 164 9.69 -5.82 13.60
C GLU A 164 8.94 -6.06 12.30
N ILE A 165 8.95 -5.11 11.37
CA ILE A 165 8.34 -5.26 10.06
C ILE A 165 9.05 -6.36 9.24
N ASP A 166 10.39 -6.41 9.26
CA ASP A 166 11.17 -7.49 8.63
C ASP A 166 10.78 -8.85 9.23
N TRP A 167 10.60 -8.95 10.55
CA TRP A 167 10.17 -10.18 11.20
C TRP A 167 8.83 -10.69 10.65
N LEU A 168 7.89 -9.79 10.37
CA LEU A 168 6.59 -10.14 9.77
C LEU A 168 6.70 -10.54 8.29
N ALA A 169 7.81 -10.23 7.62
CA ALA A 169 8.09 -10.56 6.23
C ALA A 169 9.03 -11.78 6.06
N ARG A 170 9.22 -12.59 7.11
CA ARG A 170 10.15 -13.75 7.12
C ARG A 170 9.51 -15.10 6.82
N ASP A 171 8.26 -15.17 6.36
CA ASP A 171 7.70 -16.45 5.92
C ASP A 171 8.59 -17.03 4.81
N VAL A 172 9.01 -18.29 4.97
CA VAL A 172 9.98 -18.98 4.10
C VAL A 172 9.53 -18.98 2.63
N ARG A 173 8.22 -18.90 2.37
CA ARG A 173 7.65 -18.91 1.01
C ARG A 173 7.62 -17.54 0.35
N TYR A 174 7.75 -16.45 1.12
CA TYR A 174 7.69 -15.07 0.66
C TYR A 174 8.80 -14.24 1.31
N TYR A 175 10.01 -14.77 1.38
CA TYR A 175 11.11 -14.12 2.08
C TYR A 175 11.35 -12.69 1.54
N GLY A 176 11.15 -11.68 2.39
CA GLY A 176 11.28 -10.27 2.01
C GLY A 176 9.98 -9.56 1.61
N TYR A 177 8.84 -10.27 1.57
CA TYR A 177 7.51 -9.71 1.39
C TYR A 177 6.52 -10.30 2.42
N PHE A 178 5.40 -9.61 2.67
CA PHE A 178 4.41 -10.06 3.65
C PHE A 178 3.55 -11.19 3.08
N PHE A 179 3.66 -12.39 3.65
CA PHE A 179 2.86 -13.55 3.25
C PHE A 179 1.36 -13.23 3.30
N ASP A 180 0.89 -12.60 4.37
CA ASP A 180 -0.54 -12.30 4.54
C ASP A 180 -1.08 -11.38 3.45
N LEU A 181 -0.30 -10.37 3.03
CA LEU A 181 -0.65 -9.52 1.89
C LEU A 181 -0.65 -10.31 0.58
N ALA A 182 0.36 -11.15 0.35
CA ALA A 182 0.41 -11.97 -0.86
C ALA A 182 -0.75 -12.96 -0.92
N PHE A 183 -1.10 -13.57 0.21
CA PHE A 183 -2.20 -14.50 0.35
C PHE A 183 -3.55 -13.80 0.10
N ALA A 184 -3.79 -12.65 0.73
CA ALA A 184 -4.99 -11.84 0.50
C ALA A 184 -5.09 -11.38 -0.97
N HIS A 185 -3.98 -10.97 -1.58
CA HIS A 185 -3.93 -10.61 -3.00
C HIS A 185 -4.30 -11.79 -3.89
N ASN A 186 -3.65 -12.94 -3.70
CA ASN A 186 -3.86 -14.12 -4.54
C ASN A 186 -5.26 -14.72 -4.40
N THR A 187 -5.87 -14.63 -3.22
CA THR A 187 -7.22 -15.16 -2.96
C THR A 187 -8.34 -14.24 -3.46
N THR A 188 -8.04 -12.97 -3.75
CA THR A 188 -9.02 -12.00 -4.26
C THR A 188 -8.91 -11.75 -5.76
N ILE A 189 -7.93 -12.35 -6.45
CA ILE A 189 -7.81 -12.28 -7.91
C ILE A 189 -8.97 -13.05 -8.55
N VAL A 190 -9.83 -12.32 -9.27
CA VAL A 190 -10.83 -12.91 -10.17
C VAL A 190 -10.16 -13.36 -11.46
N LYS A 191 -10.04 -14.67 -11.65
CA LYS A 191 -9.42 -15.33 -12.80
C LYS A 191 -10.28 -15.17 -14.05
N PHE A 192 -9.67 -15.33 -15.23
CA PHE A 192 -10.39 -15.23 -16.51
C PHE A 192 -11.57 -16.19 -16.60
N SER A 193 -11.41 -17.45 -16.19
CA SER A 193 -12.49 -18.43 -16.20
C SER A 193 -13.68 -18.03 -15.30
N GLU A 194 -13.41 -17.37 -14.17
CA GLU A 194 -14.45 -16.88 -13.27
C GLU A 194 -15.16 -15.67 -13.87
N ARG A 195 -14.43 -14.78 -14.55
CA ARG A 195 -15.01 -13.66 -15.29
C ARG A 195 -15.92 -14.13 -16.43
N ASP A 196 -15.53 -15.19 -17.13
CA ASP A 196 -16.31 -15.78 -18.21
C ASP A 196 -17.66 -16.28 -17.66
N VAL A 197 -17.63 -17.09 -16.58
CA VAL A 197 -18.86 -17.60 -15.94
C VAL A 197 -19.77 -16.48 -15.45
N VAL A 198 -19.23 -15.46 -14.79
CA VAL A 198 -20.03 -14.32 -14.33
C VAL A 198 -20.63 -13.54 -15.50
N ALA A 199 -19.87 -13.36 -16.59
CA ALA A 199 -20.37 -12.68 -17.77
C ALA A 199 -21.51 -13.46 -18.43
N ASP A 200 -21.36 -14.78 -18.59
CA ASP A 200 -22.40 -15.65 -19.15
C ASP A 200 -23.67 -15.61 -18.30
N GLN A 201 -23.55 -15.75 -16.97
CA GLN A 201 -24.68 -15.65 -16.04
C GLN A 201 -25.43 -14.31 -16.11
N LEU A 202 -24.70 -13.21 -16.25
CA LEU A 202 -25.32 -11.89 -16.41
C LEU A 202 -26.04 -11.76 -17.76
N ILE A 203 -25.43 -12.25 -18.84
CA ILE A 203 -26.03 -12.23 -20.18
C ILE A 203 -27.32 -13.05 -20.19
N ASP A 204 -27.29 -14.25 -19.61
CA ASP A 204 -28.45 -15.12 -19.50
C ASP A 204 -29.57 -14.46 -18.67
N TYR A 205 -29.23 -13.88 -17.52
CA TYR A 205 -30.18 -13.16 -16.68
C TYR A 205 -30.88 -12.02 -17.44
N PHE A 206 -30.14 -11.19 -18.18
CA PHE A 206 -30.75 -10.10 -18.96
C PHE A 206 -31.56 -10.62 -20.14
N ALA A 207 -31.11 -11.70 -20.80
CA ALA A 207 -31.85 -12.33 -21.89
C ALA A 207 -33.20 -12.90 -21.42
N GLU A 208 -33.22 -13.56 -20.26
CA GLU A 208 -34.44 -14.05 -19.61
C GLU A 208 -35.41 -12.91 -19.23
N ASN A 209 -34.88 -11.72 -18.95
CA ASN A 209 -35.66 -10.50 -18.68
C ASN A 209 -36.01 -9.69 -19.96
N GLY A 210 -35.81 -10.28 -21.14
CA GLY A 210 -36.27 -9.73 -22.42
C GLY A 210 -35.27 -8.85 -23.16
N GLU A 211 -34.02 -8.75 -22.69
CA GLU A 211 -32.97 -8.06 -23.43
C GLU A 211 -32.36 -8.95 -24.53
N ASN A 212 -31.81 -8.35 -25.58
CA ASN A 212 -31.16 -9.10 -26.64
C ASN A 212 -29.72 -9.48 -26.22
N PRO A 213 -29.37 -10.77 -26.05
CA PRO A 213 -28.06 -11.19 -25.57
C PRO A 213 -26.90 -10.75 -26.49
N LYS A 214 -27.18 -10.51 -27.78
CA LYS A 214 -26.17 -10.03 -28.75
C LYS A 214 -25.70 -8.59 -28.48
N MET A 215 -26.42 -7.84 -27.65
CA MET A 215 -26.04 -6.47 -27.24
C MET A 215 -24.93 -6.47 -26.20
N PHE A 216 -24.67 -7.60 -25.53
CA PHE A 216 -23.62 -7.71 -24.54
C PHE A 216 -22.32 -8.22 -25.16
N ILE A 217 -21.23 -7.53 -24.88
CA ILE A 217 -19.90 -7.91 -25.36
C ILE A 217 -19.23 -8.76 -24.30
N HIS A 218 -19.18 -10.08 -24.52
CA HIS A 218 -18.45 -11.00 -23.66
C HIS A 218 -16.97 -10.57 -23.53
N PRO A 219 -16.36 -10.61 -22.33
CA PRO A 219 -14.97 -10.17 -22.11
C PRO A 219 -13.96 -10.77 -23.09
N ARG A 220 -14.09 -12.06 -23.43
CA ARG A 220 -13.24 -12.73 -24.43
C ARG A 220 -13.34 -12.15 -25.84
N LYS A 221 -14.53 -11.70 -26.28
CA LYS A 221 -14.70 -11.05 -27.59
C LYS A 221 -13.93 -9.73 -27.66
N ARG A 222 -13.84 -8.99 -26.56
CA ARG A 222 -13.00 -7.76 -26.51
C ARG A 222 -11.51 -8.04 -26.63
N LEU A 223 -11.09 -9.27 -26.32
CA LEU A 223 -9.69 -9.71 -26.42
C LEU A 223 -9.41 -10.46 -27.73
N GLY A 224 -10.40 -10.61 -28.62
CA GLY A 224 -10.26 -11.37 -29.86
C GLY A 224 -10.10 -12.88 -29.65
N LEU A 225 -10.51 -13.40 -28.48
CA LEU A 225 -10.35 -14.81 -28.08
C LEU A 225 -11.61 -15.65 -28.33
N MET A 226 -12.59 -15.11 -29.07
CA MET A 226 -13.89 -15.70 -29.39
C MET A 226 -14.35 -15.24 -30.77
#